data_AF-A0A0D6LBZ3-F1
#
_entry.id   AF-A0A0D6LBZ3-F1
#
_cell.length_a   1.000
_cell.length_b   1.000
_cell.length_c   1.000
_cell.angle_alpha   90.00
_cell.angle_beta   90.00
_cell.angle_gamma   90.00
#
_symmetry.space_group_name_H-M   'P 1'
#
loop_
_entity.id
_entity.type
_entity.pdbx_description
1 polymer ?
#
loop_
_entity_poly.entity_id
_entity_poly.type
_entity_poly.pdbx_seq_one_letter_code
_entity_poly.pdbx_strand_id
1 'polypeptide(L)'
;MLLCCSGGKDEHTKTIERELHNERKILRRQVKILLLGSGESGKSTFIKQMNIIHGAGEFTADEVRAYRQQIYQCAEVHRILRCYPLFAHKCDL
;
A
#
# COMPACT_ATOMS: atom_id res chain seq x y z
N MET A 1 -46.95 -34.60 -20.36
CA MET A 1 -45.75 -35.39 -20.70
C MET A 1 -44.65 -34.40 -21.01
N LEU A 2 -44.04 -33.79 -19.97
CA LEU A 2 -42.65 -34.03 -19.58
C LEU A 2 -41.69 -34.11 -20.77
N LEU A 3 -40.73 -33.18 -20.87
CA LEU A 3 -39.32 -33.55 -21.06
C LEU A 3 -38.38 -32.37 -20.70
N CYS A 4 -37.70 -32.56 -19.56
CA CYS A 4 -36.35 -32.13 -19.18
C CYS A 4 -35.97 -30.63 -19.14
N CYS A 5 -36.28 -29.99 -18.00
CA CYS A 5 -35.33 -29.07 -17.37
C CYS A 5 -34.10 -29.87 -16.91
N SER A 6 -33.06 -29.95 -17.74
CA SER A 6 -31.76 -30.48 -17.32
C SER A 6 -31.07 -29.44 -16.46
N GLY A 7 -31.42 -29.42 -15.18
CA GLY A 7 -30.70 -28.73 -14.11
C GLY A 7 -29.34 -29.34 -13.88
N GLY A 8 -28.45 -29.26 -14.87
CA GLY A 8 -27.02 -29.40 -14.67
C GLY A 8 -26.54 -28.09 -14.05
N LYS A 9 -26.42 -28.03 -12.72
CA LYS A 9 -25.62 -26.96 -12.11
C LYS A 9 -24.18 -27.19 -12.59
N ASP A 10 -23.77 -26.44 -13.61
CA ASP A 10 -22.41 -26.45 -14.15
C ASP A 10 -21.42 -26.42 -12.99
N GLU A 11 -20.48 -27.36 -12.97
CA GLU A 11 -19.55 -27.49 -11.85
C GLU A 11 -18.66 -26.24 -11.70
N HIS A 12 -18.52 -25.51 -12.81
CA HIS A 12 -17.91 -24.19 -12.83
C HIS A 12 -18.71 -23.16 -12.02
N THR A 13 -20.03 -23.13 -12.18
CA THR A 13 -20.93 -22.24 -11.42
C THR A 13 -20.89 -22.56 -9.93
N LYS A 14 -20.85 -23.83 -9.55
CA LYS A 14 -20.70 -24.23 -8.14
C LYS A 14 -19.35 -23.81 -7.56
N THR A 15 -18.30 -23.83 -8.37
CA THR A 15 -16.95 -23.40 -7.94
C THR A 15 -16.92 -21.89 -7.70
N ILE A 16 -17.47 -21.10 -8.63
CA ILE A 16 -17.59 -19.64 -8.50
C ILE A 16 -18.42 -19.26 -7.26
N GLU A 17 -19.55 -19.94 -7.03
CA GLU A 17 -20.37 -19.69 -5.84
C GLU A 17 -19.62 -19.98 -4.53
N ARG A 18 -18.78 -21.02 -4.50
CA ARG A 18 -17.94 -21.33 -3.34
C ARG A 18 -16.87 -20.26 -3.11
N GLU A 19 -16.21 -19.80 -4.16
CA GLU A 19 -15.22 -18.72 -4.09
C GLU A 19 -15.84 -17.42 -3.57
N LEU A 20 -16.96 -16.99 -4.15
CA LEU A 20 -17.70 -15.81 -3.71
C LEU A 20 -18.16 -15.92 -2.25
N HIS A 21 -18.58 -17.11 -1.81
CA HIS A 21 -18.97 -17.33 -0.43
C HIS A 21 -17.78 -17.22 0.53
N ASN A 22 -16.61 -17.73 0.14
CA ASN A 22 -15.37 -17.62 0.91
C ASN A 22 -14.88 -16.17 0.98
N GLU A 23 -14.88 -15.44 -0.13
CA GLU A 23 -14.54 -14.01 -0.16
C GLU A 23 -15.48 -13.18 0.73
N ARG A 24 -16.79 -13.43 0.67
CA ARG A 24 -17.76 -12.78 1.58
C ARG A 24 -17.44 -13.04 3.05
N LYS A 25 -16.97 -14.24 3.41
CA LYS A 25 -16.55 -14.54 4.80
C LYS A 25 -15.31 -13.76 5.19
N ILE A 26 -14.34 -13.63 4.29
CA ILE A 26 -13.10 -12.86 4.52
C ILE A 26 -13.45 -11.37 4.67
N LEU A 27 -14.22 -10.82 3.75
CA LEU A 27 -14.66 -9.41 3.77
C LEU A 27 -15.42 -9.06 5.05
N ARG A 28 -16.29 -9.95 5.55
CA ARG A 28 -16.99 -9.74 6.84
C ARG A 28 -16.06 -9.67 8.04
N ARG A 29 -14.88 -10.28 7.97
CA ARG A 29 -13.87 -10.26 9.03
C ARG A 29 -12.86 -9.12 8.88
N GLN A 30 -12.81 -8.46 7.72
CA GLN A 30 -11.91 -7.34 7.49
C GLN A 30 -12.39 -6.09 8.21
N VAL A 31 -11.49 -5.47 8.97
CA VAL A 31 -11.70 -4.16 9.60
C VAL A 31 -11.09 -3.09 8.69
N LYS A 32 -11.87 -2.06 8.35
CA LYS A 32 -11.40 -0.90 7.57
C LYS A 32 -11.21 0.29 8.49
N ILE A 33 -10.04 0.93 8.42
CA ILE A 33 -9.68 2.09 9.24
C ILE A 33 -9.52 3.30 8.32
N LEU A 34 -10.12 4.43 8.69
CA LEU A 34 -9.94 5.72 8.02
C LEU A 34 -9.16 6.67 8.92
N LEU A 35 -8.02 7.16 8.44
CA LEU A 35 -7.20 8.14 9.15
C LEU A 35 -7.47 9.54 8.59
N LEU A 36 -7.95 10.44 9.45
CA LEU A 36 -8.25 11.83 9.11
C LEU A 36 -7.23 12.79 9.77
N GLY A 37 -6.87 13.87 9.09
CA GLY A 37 -5.94 14.88 9.60
C GLY A 37 -5.34 15.77 8.51
N SER A 38 -4.73 16.88 8.92
CA SER A 38 -4.04 17.83 8.03
C SER A 38 -2.94 17.17 7.17
N GLY A 39 -2.62 17.71 5.99
CA GLY A 39 -1.69 17.10 5.02
C GLY A 39 -0.37 16.60 5.61
N GLU A 40 0.19 17.33 6.58
CA GLU A 40 1.49 17.05 7.21
C GLU A 40 1.40 16.27 8.53
N SER A 41 0.22 15.84 8.95
CA SER A 41 0.00 15.20 10.26
C SER A 41 0.58 13.78 10.40
N GLY A 42 1.39 13.31 9.46
CA GLY A 42 2.06 12.01 9.56
C GLY A 42 1.17 10.78 9.33
N LYS A 43 -0.01 10.92 8.70
CA LYS A 43 -0.91 9.77 8.41
C LYS A 43 -0.20 8.66 7.62
N SER A 44 0.59 9.02 6.62
CA SER A 44 1.39 8.06 5.85
C SER A 44 2.47 7.39 6.69
N THR A 45 3.03 8.11 7.68
CA THR A 45 3.99 7.54 8.64
C THR A 45 3.33 6.49 9.52
N PHE A 46 2.11 6.75 10.02
CA PHE A 46 1.35 5.78 10.81
C PHE A 46 1.07 4.49 10.04
N ILE A 47 0.62 4.60 8.78
CA ILE A 47 0.39 3.43 7.92
C ILE A 47 1.69 2.67 7.65
N LYS A 48 2.80 3.36 7.39
CA LYS A 48 4.12 2.72 7.21
C LYS A 48 4.55 1.94 8.45
N GLN A 49 4.35 2.49 9.64
CA GLN A 49 4.65 1.80 10.89
C GLN A 49 3.73 0.59 11.12
N MET A 50 2.45 0.68 10.75
CA MET A 50 1.55 -0.48 10.78
C MET A 50 2.04 -1.62 9.89
N ASN A 51 2.55 -1.33 8.70
CA ASN A 51 3.13 -2.35 7.82
C ASN A 51 4.41 -2.98 8.40
N ILE A 52 5.23 -2.20 9.10
CA ILE A 52 6.46 -2.71 9.75
C ILE A 52 6.11 -3.65 10.91
N ILE A 53 5.11 -3.30 11.73
CA ILE A 53 4.79 -4.06 12.95
C ILE A 53 3.88 -5.27 12.67
N HIS A 54 2.91 -5.13 11.75
CA HIS A 54 1.85 -6.12 11.53
C HIS A 54 1.84 -6.71 10.10
N GLY A 55 2.62 -6.15 9.18
CA GLY A 55 2.75 -6.65 7.80
C GLY A 55 3.87 -7.69 7.67
N ALA A 56 4.31 -7.92 6.44
CA ALA A 56 5.43 -8.84 6.14
C ALA A 56 6.80 -8.35 6.66
N GLY A 57 6.85 -7.21 7.38
CA GLY A 57 8.04 -6.66 8.04
C GLY A 57 9.09 -6.06 7.08
N GLU A 58 9.26 -6.64 5.90
CA GLU A 58 10.28 -6.28 4.93
C GLU A 58 9.67 -5.48 3.77
N PHE A 59 10.24 -4.31 3.50
CA PHE A 59 9.97 -3.61 2.25
C PHE A 59 10.65 -4.35 1.11
N THR A 60 9.94 -4.53 0.01
CA THR A 60 10.50 -5.16 -1.19
C THR A 60 11.62 -4.29 -1.78
N ALA A 61 12.54 -4.91 -2.52
CA ALA A 61 13.65 -4.19 -3.15
C ALA A 61 13.16 -3.06 -4.08
N ASP A 62 12.01 -3.26 -4.74
CA ASP A 62 11.40 -2.25 -5.60
C ASP A 62 10.80 -1.08 -4.80
N GLU A 63 10.16 -1.35 -3.66
CA GLU A 63 9.68 -0.31 -2.74
C GLU A 63 10.84 0.50 -2.17
N VAL A 64 11.93 -0.15 -1.76
CA VAL A 64 13.14 0.53 -1.28
C VAL A 64 13.72 1.44 -2.36
N ARG A 65 13.77 0.98 -3.61
CA ARG A 65 14.22 1.79 -4.75
C ARG A 65 13.31 2.99 -4.98
N ALA A 66 11.99 2.81 -4.89
CA ALA A 66 11.02 3.89 -5.01
C ALA A 66 11.17 4.93 -3.88
N TYR A 67 11.32 4.47 -2.63
CA TYR A 67 11.56 5.36 -1.48
C TYR A 67 12.85 6.17 -1.64
N ARG A 68 13.90 5.57 -2.19
CA ARG A 68 15.15 6.29 -2.48
C ARG A 68 14.93 7.47 -3.42
N GLN A 69 14.11 7.32 -4.45
CA GLN A 69 13.75 8.42 -5.35
C GLN A 69 12.94 9.50 -4.62
N GLN A 70 11.99 9.11 -3.76
CA GLN A 70 11.22 10.06 -2.94
C GLN A 70 12.11 10.85 -1.98
N ILE A 71 13.13 10.23 -1.38
CA ILE A 71 14.09 10.90 -0.50
C ILE A 71 14.87 11.99 -1.26
N TYR A 72 15.30 11.73 -2.50
CA TYR A 72 15.97 12.75 -3.31
C TYR A 72 15.04 13.89 -3.74
N GLN A 73 13.75 13.60 -3.91
CA GLN A 73 12.73 14.61 -4.23
C GLN A 73 12.29 15.43 -3.01
N CYS A 74 12.54 14.97 -1.80
CA CYS A 74 12.23 15.74 -0.60
C CYS A 74 12.93 17.09 -0.65
N ALA A 75 12.12 18.17 -0.51
CA ALA A 75 12.58 19.54 -0.60
C ALA A 75 13.75 19.84 0.35
N GLU A 76 13.78 19.20 1.52
CA GLU A 76 14.88 19.35 2.49
C GLU A 76 16.22 18.86 1.93
N VAL A 77 16.25 17.67 1.34
CA VAL A 77 17.46 17.09 0.74
C VAL A 77 17.90 17.92 -0.47
N HIS A 78 16.94 18.34 -1.31
CA HIS A 78 17.21 19.22 -2.44
C HIS A 78 17.78 20.58 -1.98
N ARG A 79 17.23 21.16 -0.91
CA ARG A 79 17.69 22.41 -0.32
C ARG A 79 19.11 22.28 0.21
N ILE A 80 19.42 21.20 0.93
CA ILE A 80 20.77 20.92 1.42
C ILE A 80 21.76 20.83 0.24
N LEU A 81 21.46 20.06 -0.80
CA LEU A 81 22.35 19.90 -1.96
C LEU A 81 22.54 21.21 -2.74
N ARG A 82 21.51 22.04 -2.87
CA ARG A 82 21.61 23.35 -3.53
C ARG A 82 22.40 24.35 -2.68
N CYS A 83 22.27 24.30 -1.36
CA CYS A 83 22.99 25.19 -0.44
C CYS A 83 24.42 24.72 -0.14
N TYR A 84 24.74 23.43 -0.33
CA TYR A 84 26.07 22.87 -0.09
C TYR A 84 27.22 23.65 -0.76
N PRO A 85 27.18 24.01 -2.06
CA PRO A 85 28.23 24.82 -2.68
C PRO A 85 28.32 26.23 -2.10
N LEU A 86 27.21 26.81 -1.63
CA LEU A 86 27.20 28.13 -0.98
C LEU A 86 27.81 28.09 0.43
N PHE A 87 27.70 26.98 1.14
CA PHE A 87 28.34 26.77 2.44
C PHE A 87 29.82 26.43 2.29
N ALA A 88 30.19 25.58 1.32
CA ALA A 88 31.59 25.23 1.06
C ALA A 88 32.43 26.48 0.78
N HIS A 89 31.95 27.38 -0.07
CA HIS A 89 32.65 28.63 -0.41
C HIS A 89 32.76 29.64 0.75
N LYS A 90 31.98 29.46 1.83
CA LYS A 90 31.94 30.34 3.00
C LYS A 90 32.77 29.81 4.17
N CYS A 91 33.15 28.53 4.12
CA CYS A 91 34.05 27.89 5.09
C CYS A 91 35.53 27.94 4.67
N ASP A 92 35.82 28.29 3.41
CA ASP A 92 37.18 28.51 2.89
C ASP A 92 37.70 29.95 3.11
N LEU A 93 37.05 30.74 3.98
CA LEU A 93 37.47 32.09 4.42
C LEU A 93 37.50 32.15 5.95
#